data_AF-W6A9A8-F1
#
_entry.id   AF-W6A9A8-F1
#
_cell.length_a   1.000
_cell.length_b   1.000
_cell.length_c   1.000
_cell.angle_alpha   90.00
_cell.angle_beta   90.00
_cell.angle_gamma   90.00
#
_symmetry.space_group_name_H-M   'P 1'
#
loop_
_entity.id
_entity.type
_entity.pdbx_description
1 polymer ?
#
loop_
_entity_poly.entity_id
_entity_poly.type
_entity_poly.pdbx_seq_one_letter_code
_entity_poly.pdbx_strand_id
1 'polypeptide(L)'
;MLYLWTNLAAALGIFILFILAFFMEGWSFKKLNIKTISVISLLTAMSVVLTNFIGYSFPLFGGTVILAFGDWILFLTGLTFGPLAGVIVGICVDLTGSLIQISGTFHLGFMLIKVMLGFGGALIFYFRTNNFIYLKILLIYGIIYTITSLLLNPIWLYASGWGEAVFVNFVFKLIKLPFGIAIYPLLTYFSFITVTKLVNDWDPYQVWCFRKGKIDFFGKISKESTSIKVEKQENEHEQIEN
;
A
#
# COMPACT_ATOMS: atom_id res chain seq x y z
N MET A 1 -20.43 -15.10 -18.27
CA MET A 1 -19.70 -14.25 -19.24
C MET A 1 -19.14 -12.98 -18.60
N LEU A 2 -19.96 -12.16 -17.91
CA LEU A 2 -19.48 -10.91 -17.29
C LEU A 2 -18.34 -11.13 -16.28
N TYR A 3 -18.45 -12.14 -15.41
CA TYR A 3 -17.39 -12.56 -14.47
C TYR A 3 -16.01 -12.82 -15.12
N LEU A 4 -15.98 -13.41 -16.32
CA LEU A 4 -14.72 -13.70 -17.01
C LEU A 4 -14.07 -12.41 -17.55
N TRP A 5 -14.88 -11.54 -18.15
CA TRP A 5 -14.41 -10.25 -18.67
C TRP A 5 -13.91 -9.33 -17.56
N THR A 6 -14.59 -9.28 -16.42
CA THR A 6 -14.17 -8.46 -15.28
C THR A 6 -12.91 -8.99 -14.61
N ASN A 7 -12.74 -10.31 -14.51
CA ASN A 7 -11.49 -10.90 -14.03
C ASN A 7 -10.33 -10.64 -15.00
N LEU A 8 -10.56 -10.76 -16.31
CA LEU A 8 -9.54 -10.46 -17.31
C LEU A 8 -9.13 -8.97 -17.25
N ALA A 9 -10.11 -8.08 -17.15
CA ALA A 9 -9.87 -6.64 -16.98
C ALA A 9 -9.09 -6.34 -15.69
N ALA A 10 -9.44 -7.00 -14.58
CA ALA A 10 -8.72 -6.86 -13.32
C ALA A 10 -7.28 -7.38 -13.40
N ALA A 11 -7.07 -8.53 -14.05
CA ALA A 11 -5.73 -9.10 -14.29
C ALA A 11 -4.85 -8.15 -15.11
N LEU A 12 -5.41 -7.56 -16.17
CA LEU A 12 -4.73 -6.53 -16.96
C LEU A 12 -4.41 -5.30 -16.11
N GLY A 13 -5.33 -4.86 -15.24
CA GLY A 13 -5.09 -3.75 -14.31
C GLY A 13 -3.93 -4.03 -13.35
N ILE A 14 -3.87 -5.23 -12.78
CA ILE A 14 -2.77 -5.66 -11.89
C ILE A 14 -1.45 -5.66 -12.67
N PHE A 15 -1.44 -6.21 -13.89
CA PHE A 15 -0.26 -6.25 -14.74
C PHE A 15 0.25 -4.85 -15.12
N ILE A 16 -0.65 -3.93 -15.45
CA ILE A 16 -0.32 -2.52 -15.74
C ILE A 16 0.29 -1.86 -14.50
N LEU A 17 -0.31 -2.03 -13.32
CA LEU A 17 0.24 -1.48 -12.07
C LEU A 17 1.60 -2.08 -11.72
N PHE A 18 1.80 -3.37 -11.99
CA PHE A 18 3.09 -4.02 -11.81
C PHE A 18 4.16 -3.43 -12.75
N ILE A 19 3.86 -3.23 -14.03
CA ILE A 19 4.78 -2.58 -14.98
C ILE A 19 5.07 -1.14 -14.55
N LEU A 20 4.05 -0.37 -14.17
CA LEU A 20 4.23 1.01 -13.69
C LEU A 20 5.10 1.05 -12.44
N ALA A 21 4.88 0.13 -11.50
CA ALA A 21 5.71 0.01 -10.31
C ALA A 21 7.16 -0.31 -10.67
N PHE A 22 7.38 -1.26 -11.59
CA PHE A 22 8.70 -1.63 -12.07
C PHE A 22 9.42 -0.46 -12.77
N PHE A 23 8.69 0.33 -13.56
CA PHE A 23 9.20 1.55 -14.18
C PHE A 23 9.58 2.62 -13.14
N MET A 24 8.72 2.85 -12.13
CA MET A 24 8.99 3.81 -11.04
C MET A 24 10.22 3.44 -10.21
N GLU A 25 10.54 2.15 -10.14
CA GLU A 25 11.70 1.61 -9.43
C GLU A 25 12.99 1.62 -10.27
N GLY A 26 12.92 2.03 -11.54
CA GLY A 26 14.08 2.13 -12.42
C GLY A 26 14.55 0.78 -12.95
N TRP A 27 13.62 -0.16 -13.21
CA TRP A 27 13.90 -1.47 -13.83
C TRP A 27 14.87 -2.34 -13.02
N SER A 28 14.83 -2.23 -11.70
CA SER A 28 15.81 -2.88 -10.82
C SER A 28 15.16 -3.46 -9.58
N PHE A 29 15.36 -4.77 -9.37
CA PHE A 29 14.97 -5.47 -8.15
C PHE A 29 15.96 -5.29 -6.99
N LYS A 30 16.98 -4.43 -7.12
CA LYS A 30 18.05 -4.25 -6.12
C LYS A 30 17.55 -3.86 -4.72
N LYS A 31 16.31 -3.36 -4.61
CA LYS A 31 15.69 -2.99 -3.32
C LYS A 31 15.12 -4.19 -2.54
N LEU A 32 14.82 -5.29 -3.22
CA LEU A 32 14.28 -6.53 -2.62
C LEU A 32 15.42 -7.44 -2.15
N ASN A 33 16.13 -7.00 -1.11
CA ASN A 33 17.08 -7.86 -0.39
C ASN A 33 16.32 -8.79 0.58
N ILE A 34 16.97 -9.87 1.03
CA ILE A 34 16.46 -10.81 2.05
C ILE A 34 15.91 -10.08 3.28
N LYS A 35 16.64 -9.08 3.79
CA LYS A 35 16.18 -8.26 4.92
C LYS A 35 14.85 -7.55 4.63
N THR A 36 14.72 -6.93 3.46
CA THR A 36 13.49 -6.26 3.02
C THR A 36 12.35 -7.25 2.85
N ILE A 37 12.61 -8.38 2.17
CA ILE A 37 11.63 -9.44 1.92
C ILE A 37 11.09 -9.99 3.24
N SER A 38 11.95 -10.25 4.23
CA SER A 38 11.53 -10.70 5.56
C SER A 38 10.61 -9.70 6.24
N VAL A 39 10.94 -8.40 6.22
CA VAL A 39 10.10 -7.37 6.85
C VAL A 39 8.77 -7.20 6.13
N ILE A 40 8.74 -7.13 4.78
CA ILE A 40 7.48 -7.00 4.05
C ILE A 40 6.61 -8.25 4.23
N SER A 41 7.20 -9.44 4.36
CA SER A 41 6.46 -10.68 4.62
C SER A 41 5.79 -10.66 6.00
N LEU A 42 6.48 -10.17 7.03
CA LEU A 42 5.92 -9.95 8.37
C LEU A 42 4.77 -8.93 8.34
N LEU A 43 4.93 -7.80 7.64
CA LEU A 43 3.87 -6.80 7.48
C LEU A 43 2.68 -7.35 6.69
N THR A 44 2.92 -8.20 5.68
CA THR A 44 1.88 -8.92 4.93
C THR A 44 1.09 -9.82 5.87
N ALA A 45 1.78 -10.68 6.63
CA ALA A 45 1.14 -11.59 7.59
C ALA A 45 0.33 -10.82 8.63
N MET A 46 0.88 -9.71 9.15
CA MET A 46 0.19 -8.82 10.08
C MET A 46 -1.09 -8.23 9.45
N SER A 47 -1.02 -7.71 8.22
CA SER A 47 -2.18 -7.19 7.49
C SER A 47 -3.28 -8.25 7.32
N VAL A 48 -2.89 -9.47 6.95
CA VAL A 48 -3.80 -10.60 6.80
C VAL A 48 -4.45 -10.98 8.13
N VAL A 49 -3.66 -11.07 9.21
CA VAL A 49 -4.16 -11.42 10.55
C VAL A 49 -5.13 -10.35 11.07
N LEU A 50 -4.78 -9.08 10.94
CA LEU A 50 -5.64 -7.97 11.37
C LEU A 50 -6.97 -7.94 10.62
N THR A 51 -6.96 -8.30 9.33
CA THR A 51 -8.17 -8.27 8.50
C THR A 51 -9.06 -9.48 8.75
N ASN A 52 -8.48 -10.69 8.86
CA ASN A 52 -9.25 -11.93 8.94
C ASN A 52 -9.62 -12.34 10.37
N PHE A 53 -8.74 -12.10 11.36
CA PHE A 53 -8.98 -12.54 12.74
C PHE A 53 -9.44 -11.41 13.66
N ILE A 54 -8.84 -10.21 13.50
CA ILE A 54 -9.10 -9.05 14.37
C ILE A 54 -10.03 -8.05 13.67
N GLY A 55 -10.72 -8.45 12.59
CA GLY A 55 -11.70 -7.60 11.93
C GLY A 55 -12.77 -7.18 12.93
N TYR A 56 -12.57 -6.01 13.56
CA TYR A 56 -13.40 -5.57 14.66
C TYR A 56 -14.83 -5.48 14.14
N SER A 57 -15.64 -6.38 14.65
CA SER A 57 -17.06 -6.44 14.47
C SER A 57 -17.67 -5.33 15.31
N PHE A 58 -17.73 -4.11 14.78
CA PHE A 58 -18.43 -3.03 15.45
C PHE A 58 -19.94 -3.26 15.26
N PRO A 59 -20.72 -3.54 16.32
CA PRO A 59 -22.17 -3.55 16.20
C PRO A 59 -22.60 -2.10 15.95
N LEU A 60 -22.99 -1.79 14.72
CA LEU A 60 -23.49 -0.47 14.31
C LEU A 60 -24.84 -0.68 13.64
N PHE A 61 -25.86 0.00 14.16
CA PHE A 61 -27.23 -0.02 13.61
C PHE A 61 -27.84 -1.43 13.43
N GLY A 62 -27.71 -2.30 14.45
CA GLY A 62 -28.32 -3.64 14.42
C GLY A 62 -27.64 -4.66 13.50
N GLY A 63 -26.48 -4.31 12.92
CA GLY A 63 -25.64 -5.21 12.14
C GLY A 63 -24.16 -5.13 12.53
N THR A 64 -23.40 -6.17 12.18
CA THR A 64 -21.96 -6.24 12.45
C THR A 64 -21.17 -5.61 11.31
N VAL A 65 -20.58 -4.44 11.55
CA VAL A 65 -19.67 -3.78 10.62
C VAL A 65 -18.27 -4.33 10.85
N ILE A 66 -17.82 -5.22 9.96
CA ILE A 66 -16.43 -5.66 9.91
C ILE A 66 -15.61 -4.62 9.13
N LEU A 67 -14.52 -4.15 9.73
CA LEU A 67 -13.53 -3.27 9.11
C LEU A 67 -12.29 -4.08 8.71
N ALA A 68 -11.80 -3.85 7.48
CA ALA A 68 -10.56 -4.45 7.01
C ALA A 68 -9.35 -3.73 7.62
N PHE A 69 -9.07 -4.02 8.90
CA PHE A 69 -8.09 -3.29 9.68
C PHE A 69 -6.65 -3.48 9.20
N GLY A 70 -6.35 -4.45 8.34
CA GLY A 70 -5.00 -4.62 7.77
C GLY A 70 -4.65 -3.67 6.63
N ASP A 71 -5.62 -2.91 6.10
CA ASP A 71 -5.44 -2.09 4.89
C ASP A 71 -4.48 -0.91 5.09
N TRP A 72 -4.37 -0.37 6.31
CA TRP A 72 -3.39 0.67 6.61
C TRP A 72 -1.94 0.13 6.61
N ILE A 73 -1.73 -1.13 7.00
CA ILE A 73 -0.40 -1.79 6.96
C ILE A 73 0.04 -2.01 5.52
N LEU A 74 -0.89 -2.43 4.65
CA LEU A 74 -0.64 -2.59 3.22
C LEU A 74 -0.19 -1.27 2.59
N PHE A 75 -0.90 -0.17 2.88
CA PHE A 75 -0.53 1.16 2.42
C PHE A 75 0.82 1.63 2.99
N LEU A 76 1.07 1.41 4.29
CA LEU A 76 2.34 1.71 4.96
C LEU A 76 3.52 0.98 4.31
N THR A 77 3.32 -0.26 3.88
CA THR A 77 4.36 -1.08 3.25
C THR A 77 4.77 -0.47 1.91
N GLY A 78 3.80 -0.07 1.08
CA GLY A 78 4.08 0.66 -0.16
C GLY A 78 4.72 2.03 0.07
N LEU A 79 4.28 2.75 1.11
CA LEU A 79 4.85 4.03 1.52
C LEU A 79 6.34 3.93 1.89
N THR A 80 6.72 2.86 2.58
CA THR A 80 8.06 2.68 3.12
C THR A 80 9.00 2.03 2.12
N PHE A 81 8.58 0.93 1.50
CA PHE A 81 9.43 0.07 0.66
C PHE A 81 9.25 0.30 -0.84
N GLY A 82 8.20 1.01 -1.26
CA GLY A 82 8.04 1.48 -2.63
C GLY A 82 6.96 0.77 -3.42
N PRO A 83 6.81 1.14 -4.71
CA PRO A 83 5.67 0.75 -5.52
C PRO A 83 5.69 -0.74 -5.83
N LEU A 84 6.86 -1.33 -6.14
CA LEU A 84 6.95 -2.76 -6.44
C LEU A 84 6.63 -3.61 -5.21
N ALA A 85 7.20 -3.26 -4.06
CA ALA A 85 6.88 -3.92 -2.79
C ALA A 85 5.39 -3.79 -2.46
N GLY A 86 4.79 -2.61 -2.64
CA GLY A 86 3.35 -2.39 -2.43
C GLY A 86 2.46 -3.26 -3.31
N VAL A 87 2.79 -3.38 -4.61
CA VAL A 87 2.04 -4.23 -5.55
C VAL A 87 2.16 -5.71 -5.16
N ILE A 88 3.39 -6.20 -4.91
CA ILE A 88 3.63 -7.60 -4.54
C ILE A 88 2.88 -7.94 -3.24
N VAL A 89 2.98 -7.08 -2.23
CA VAL A 89 2.31 -7.28 -0.95
C VAL A 89 0.80 -7.24 -1.11
N GLY A 90 0.25 -6.38 -1.98
CA GLY A 90 -1.18 -6.38 -2.30
C GLY A 90 -1.67 -7.70 -2.88
N ILE A 91 -0.91 -8.30 -3.80
CA ILE A 91 -1.20 -9.64 -4.36
C ILE A 91 -1.14 -10.69 -3.25
N CYS A 92 -0.08 -10.69 -2.43
CA CYS A 92 0.12 -11.67 -1.37
C CYS A 92 -0.95 -11.57 -0.27
N VAL A 93 -1.36 -10.36 0.12
CA VAL A 93 -2.41 -10.14 1.13
C VAL A 93 -3.75 -10.69 0.66
N ASP A 94 -4.13 -10.44 -0.59
CA ASP A 94 -5.40 -10.94 -1.13
C ASP A 94 -5.38 -12.47 -1.31
N LEU A 95 -4.29 -13.02 -1.85
CA LEU A 95 -4.16 -14.46 -2.04
C LEU A 95 -4.13 -15.20 -0.69
N THR A 96 -3.34 -14.74 0.27
CA THR A 96 -3.25 -15.38 1.58
C THR A 96 -4.54 -15.19 2.37
N GLY A 97 -5.15 -14.00 2.32
CA GLY A 97 -6.42 -13.72 2.98
C GLY A 97 -7.56 -14.57 2.43
N SER A 98 -7.66 -14.72 1.11
CA SER A 98 -8.64 -15.61 0.49
C SER A 98 -8.39 -17.08 0.84
N LEU A 99 -7.14 -17.55 0.87
CA LEU A 99 -6.83 -18.92 1.29
C LEU A 99 -7.24 -19.21 2.74
N ILE A 100 -7.15 -18.24 3.64
CA ILE A 100 -7.56 -18.41 5.05
C ILE A 100 -9.08 -18.35 5.18
N GLN A 101 -9.71 -17.35 4.57
CA GLN A 101 -11.15 -17.13 4.67
C GLN A 101 -11.71 -16.53 3.38
N ILE A 102 -12.14 -17.39 2.47
CA ILE A 102 -12.98 -16.97 1.34
C ILE A 102 -14.41 -16.76 1.82
N SER A 103 -14.87 -15.50 1.78
CA SER A 103 -16.29 -15.17 1.84
C SER A 103 -16.80 -14.94 0.41
N GLY A 104 -17.39 -15.98 -0.19
CA GLY A 104 -17.97 -15.93 -1.54
C GLY A 104 -17.06 -16.44 -2.65
N THR A 105 -17.09 -15.80 -3.82
CA THR A 105 -16.33 -16.23 -5.00
C THR A 105 -15.02 -15.46 -5.12
N PHE A 106 -13.90 -16.15 -5.34
CA PHE A 106 -12.63 -15.49 -5.65
C PHE A 106 -12.77 -14.64 -6.92
N HIS A 107 -12.35 -13.37 -6.87
CA HIS A 107 -12.43 -12.45 -8.00
C HIS A 107 -11.21 -11.53 -7.99
N LEU A 108 -10.46 -11.47 -9.10
CA LEU A 108 -9.21 -10.72 -9.24
C LEU A 108 -9.41 -9.20 -9.08
N GLY A 109 -10.64 -8.71 -9.27
CA GLY A 109 -11.00 -7.33 -8.96
C GLY A 109 -10.79 -6.94 -7.49
N PHE A 110 -10.98 -7.87 -6.54
CA PHE A 110 -10.70 -7.61 -5.12
C PHE A 110 -9.20 -7.57 -4.84
N MET A 111 -8.42 -8.43 -5.51
CA MET A 111 -6.96 -8.33 -5.54
C MET A 111 -6.48 -6.99 -6.08
N LEU A 112 -7.06 -6.52 -7.19
CA LEU A 112 -6.73 -5.22 -7.79
C LEU A 112 -6.95 -4.07 -6.80
N ILE A 113 -8.00 -4.12 -5.98
CA ILE A 113 -8.24 -3.11 -4.92
C ILE A 113 -7.06 -3.08 -3.93
N LYS A 114 -6.60 -4.25 -3.46
CA LYS A 114 -5.44 -4.34 -2.55
C LYS A 114 -4.16 -3.84 -3.22
N VAL A 115 -3.92 -4.22 -4.47
CA VAL A 115 -2.77 -3.76 -5.26
C VAL A 115 -2.78 -2.24 -5.42
N MET A 116 -3.93 -1.62 -5.74
CA MET A 116 -4.07 -0.16 -5.85
C MET A 116 -3.75 0.54 -4.52
N LEU A 117 -4.17 -0.04 -3.39
CA LEU A 117 -3.89 0.53 -2.08
C LEU A 117 -2.39 0.47 -1.74
N GLY A 118 -1.74 -0.66 -1.97
CA GLY A 118 -0.29 -0.81 -1.79
C GLY A 118 0.51 0.12 -2.70
N PHE A 119 0.16 0.21 -3.98
CA PHE A 119 0.78 1.13 -4.93
C PHE A 119 0.58 2.61 -4.52
N GLY A 120 -0.60 2.94 -4.00
CA GLY A 120 -0.94 4.27 -3.50
C GLY A 120 0.03 4.82 -2.46
N GLY A 121 0.46 3.98 -1.53
CA GLY A 121 1.43 4.36 -0.50
C GLY A 121 2.73 4.91 -1.11
N ALA A 122 3.24 4.26 -2.14
CA ALA A 122 4.50 4.64 -2.78
C ALA A 122 4.44 6.00 -3.50
N LEU A 123 3.25 6.41 -3.94
CA LEU A 123 3.05 7.63 -4.72
C LEU A 123 3.29 8.90 -3.89
N ILE A 124 3.18 8.82 -2.55
CA ILE A 124 3.40 9.95 -1.63
C ILE A 124 4.80 10.56 -1.78
N PHE A 125 5.82 9.71 -1.92
CA PHE A 125 7.22 10.12 -2.08
C PHE A 125 7.66 10.30 -3.53
N TYR A 126 6.77 10.03 -4.49
CA TYR A 126 7.05 10.28 -5.90
C TYR A 126 7.18 11.78 -6.19
N PHE A 127 6.32 12.62 -5.58
CA PHE A 127 6.37 14.07 -5.75
C PHE A 127 7.51 14.72 -4.93
N ARG A 128 8.15 15.77 -5.47
CA ARG A 128 9.42 16.35 -4.96
C ARG A 128 9.28 17.18 -3.68
N THR A 129 8.09 17.67 -3.37
CA THR A 129 7.85 18.62 -2.27
C THR A 129 7.40 17.88 -1.01
N ASN A 130 8.26 17.70 -0.01
CA ASN A 130 7.96 16.91 1.20
C ASN A 130 7.39 17.72 2.38
N ASN A 131 6.70 18.82 2.10
CA ASN A 131 5.97 19.53 3.16
C ASN A 131 4.60 18.84 3.36
N PHE A 132 4.21 18.64 4.62
CA PHE A 132 2.93 18.05 5.04
C PHE A 132 2.70 16.58 4.64
N ILE A 133 3.57 15.67 5.07
CA ILE A 133 3.44 14.22 4.81
C ILE A 133 2.07 13.66 5.23
N TYR A 134 1.54 14.12 6.37
CA TYR A 134 0.23 13.69 6.86
C TYR A 134 -0.90 14.06 5.89
N LEU A 135 -0.91 15.29 5.36
CA LEU A 135 -1.93 15.72 4.38
C LEU A 135 -1.85 14.91 3.09
N LYS A 136 -0.64 14.54 2.64
CA LYS A 136 -0.46 13.65 1.48
C LYS A 136 -0.99 12.26 1.75
N ILE A 137 -0.70 11.69 2.92
CA ILE A 137 -1.23 10.38 3.33
C ILE A 137 -2.75 10.44 3.35
N LEU A 138 -3.34 11.44 4.00
CA LEU A 138 -4.79 11.63 4.07
C LEU A 138 -5.42 11.75 2.67
N LEU A 139 -4.84 12.57 1.79
CA LEU A 139 -5.36 12.81 0.45
C LEU A 139 -5.23 11.58 -0.46
N ILE A 140 -4.04 10.98 -0.54
CA ILE A 140 -3.80 9.84 -1.42
C ILE A 140 -4.55 8.59 -0.93
N TYR A 141 -4.48 8.30 0.38
CA TYR A 141 -5.25 7.20 0.96
C TYR A 141 -6.74 7.45 0.78
N GLY A 142 -7.24 8.64 1.08
CA GLY A 142 -8.65 9.00 0.96
C GLY A 142 -9.19 8.84 -0.45
N ILE A 143 -8.47 9.32 -1.48
CA ILE A 143 -8.85 9.18 -2.89
C ILE A 143 -8.90 7.70 -3.27
N ILE A 144 -7.83 6.94 -3.01
CA ILE A 144 -7.74 5.54 -3.41
C ILE A 144 -8.78 4.71 -2.67
N TYR A 145 -8.95 4.93 -1.37
CA TYR A 145 -9.95 4.24 -0.56
C TYR A 145 -11.38 4.56 -1.01
N THR A 146 -11.66 5.81 -1.39
CA THR A 146 -12.97 6.20 -1.92
C THR A 146 -13.26 5.53 -3.27
N ILE A 147 -12.33 5.58 -4.21
CA ILE A 147 -12.46 4.95 -5.54
C ILE A 147 -12.62 3.44 -5.40
N THR A 148 -11.75 2.81 -4.60
CA THR A 148 -11.78 1.36 -4.42
C THR A 148 -13.02 0.90 -3.66
N SER A 149 -13.46 1.67 -2.67
CA SER A 149 -14.60 1.29 -1.86
C SER A 149 -15.92 1.55 -2.57
N LEU A 150 -16.14 2.72 -3.16
CA LEU A 150 -17.44 3.13 -3.73
C LEU A 150 -17.64 2.76 -5.21
N LEU A 151 -16.57 2.61 -5.99
CA LEU A 151 -16.70 2.31 -7.43
C LEU A 151 -16.31 0.87 -7.72
N LEU A 152 -15.06 0.51 -7.45
CA LEU A 152 -14.51 -0.78 -7.84
C LEU A 152 -15.20 -1.94 -7.11
N ASN A 153 -15.36 -1.85 -5.79
CA ASN A 153 -15.92 -2.95 -5.03
C ASN A 153 -17.38 -3.30 -5.42
N PRO A 154 -18.33 -2.35 -5.55
CA PRO A 154 -19.66 -2.64 -6.09
C PRO A 154 -19.65 -3.29 -7.48
N ILE A 155 -18.78 -2.83 -8.39
CA ILE A 155 -18.64 -3.40 -9.74
C ILE A 155 -18.21 -4.87 -9.65
N TRP A 156 -17.21 -5.18 -8.83
CA TRP A 156 -16.71 -6.54 -8.66
C TRP A 156 -17.70 -7.46 -7.93
N LEU A 157 -18.45 -6.91 -6.97
CA LEU A 157 -19.48 -7.65 -6.25
C LEU A 157 -20.64 -8.02 -7.19
N TYR A 158 -21.09 -7.07 -8.01
CA TYR A 158 -22.08 -7.32 -9.06
C TYR A 158 -21.58 -8.41 -10.04
N ALA A 159 -20.34 -8.27 -10.49
CA ALA A 159 -19.72 -9.20 -11.43
C ALA A 159 -19.52 -10.62 -10.88
N SER A 160 -19.37 -10.74 -9.57
CA SER A 160 -19.22 -12.02 -8.86
C SER A 160 -20.55 -12.75 -8.64
N GLY A 161 -21.68 -12.17 -9.08
CA GLY A 161 -23.01 -12.76 -8.95
C GLY A 161 -23.78 -12.33 -7.69
N TRP A 162 -23.26 -11.37 -6.93
CA TRP A 162 -23.85 -10.88 -5.67
C TRP A 162 -24.64 -9.59 -5.87
N GLY A 163 -25.33 -9.45 -7.02
CA GLY A 163 -26.02 -8.23 -7.44
C GLY A 163 -26.99 -7.66 -6.40
N GLU A 164 -27.80 -8.52 -5.77
CA GLU A 164 -28.76 -8.15 -4.72
C GLU A 164 -28.08 -7.52 -3.49
N ALA A 165 -26.84 -7.93 -3.19
CA ALA A 165 -26.08 -7.42 -2.05
C ALA A 165 -25.32 -6.12 -2.37
N VAL A 166 -25.27 -5.68 -3.63
CA VAL A 166 -24.49 -4.50 -4.06
C VAL A 166 -24.99 -3.23 -3.39
N PHE A 167 -26.31 -3.00 -3.40
CA PHE A 167 -26.89 -1.79 -2.82
C PHE A 167 -26.67 -1.74 -1.30
N VAL A 168 -26.89 -2.86 -0.62
CA VAL A 168 -26.67 -2.99 0.83
C VAL A 168 -25.19 -2.75 1.18
N ASN A 169 -24.27 -3.38 0.45
CA ASN A 169 -22.84 -3.22 0.66
C ASN A 169 -22.39 -1.78 0.39
N PHE A 170 -22.94 -1.13 -0.63
CA PHE A 170 -22.69 0.26 -0.97
C PHE A 170 -23.10 1.21 0.16
N VAL A 171 -24.31 1.06 0.71
CA VAL A 171 -24.78 1.88 1.85
C VAL A 171 -23.88 1.68 3.07
N PHE A 172 -23.54 0.43 3.40
CA PHE A 172 -22.61 0.15 4.50
C PHE A 172 -21.23 0.77 4.28
N LYS A 173 -20.72 0.75 3.04
CA LYS A 173 -19.44 1.40 2.71
C LYS A 173 -19.51 2.91 2.83
N LEU A 174 -20.62 3.52 2.44
CA LEU A 174 -20.81 4.97 2.55
C LEU A 174 -20.79 5.43 4.02
N ILE A 175 -21.38 4.62 4.92
CA ILE A 175 -21.31 4.84 6.37
C ILE A 175 -19.89 4.59 6.91
N LYS A 176 -19.20 3.52 6.46
CA LYS A 176 -17.84 3.16 6.92
C LYS A 176 -16.75 4.11 6.41
N LEU A 177 -16.97 4.74 5.27
CA LEU A 177 -15.98 5.55 4.56
C LEU A 177 -15.40 6.69 5.41
N PRO A 178 -16.18 7.56 6.06
CA PRO A 178 -15.63 8.65 6.87
C PRO A 178 -14.76 8.13 8.03
N PHE A 179 -15.16 7.03 8.67
CA PHE A 179 -14.36 6.41 9.74
C PHE A 179 -13.05 5.85 9.19
N GLY A 180 -13.07 5.17 8.04
CA GLY A 180 -11.86 4.66 7.40
C GLY A 180 -10.88 5.77 7.01
N ILE A 181 -11.38 6.87 6.44
CA ILE A 181 -10.54 8.04 6.07
C ILE A 181 -10.01 8.78 7.29
N ALA A 182 -10.73 8.77 8.41
CA ALA A 182 -10.22 9.37 9.65
C ALA A 182 -9.15 8.49 10.33
N ILE A 183 -9.41 7.17 10.44
CA ILE A 183 -8.62 6.27 11.27
C ILE A 183 -7.39 5.74 10.51
N TYR A 184 -7.54 5.26 9.27
CA TYR A 184 -6.45 4.55 8.59
C TYR A 184 -5.26 5.44 8.21
N PRO A 185 -5.45 6.67 7.68
CA PRO A 185 -4.34 7.61 7.46
C PRO A 185 -3.60 7.98 8.75
N LEU A 186 -4.34 8.14 9.85
CA LEU A 186 -3.77 8.45 11.16
C LEU A 186 -2.87 7.32 11.67
N LEU A 187 -3.38 6.08 11.63
CA LEU A 187 -2.60 4.88 11.98
C LEU A 187 -1.38 4.69 11.09
N THR A 188 -1.55 4.92 9.78
CA THR A 188 -0.46 4.89 8.81
C THR A 188 0.62 5.90 9.18
N TYR A 189 0.25 7.13 9.51
CA TYR A 189 1.22 8.19 9.84
C TYR A 189 2.02 7.89 11.11
N PHE A 190 1.37 7.51 12.20
CA PHE A 190 2.08 7.16 13.43
C PHE A 190 2.99 5.95 13.25
N SER A 191 2.50 4.92 12.56
CA SER A 191 3.29 3.73 12.27
C SER A 191 4.45 4.03 11.33
N PHE A 192 4.25 4.92 10.36
CA PHE A 192 5.30 5.38 9.46
C PHE A 192 6.45 6.03 10.22
N ILE A 193 6.15 6.92 11.19
CA ILE A 193 7.20 7.54 12.03
C ILE A 193 7.99 6.47 12.81
N THR A 194 7.33 5.45 13.32
CA THR A 194 7.99 4.38 14.07
C THR A 194 8.84 3.50 13.15
N VAL A 195 8.32 3.14 11.98
CA VAL A 195 9.04 2.33 10.99
C VAL A 195 10.23 3.09 10.42
N THR A 196 10.12 4.39 10.12
CA THR A 196 11.26 5.16 9.63
C THR A 196 12.39 5.23 10.66
N LYS A 197 12.09 5.28 11.97
CA LYS A 197 13.11 5.18 13.02
C LYS A 197 13.81 3.82 13.01
N LEU A 198 13.04 2.73 12.91
CA LEU A 198 13.58 1.37 12.90
C LEU A 198 14.44 1.10 11.66
N VAL A 199 14.09 1.71 10.54
CA VAL A 199 14.72 1.50 9.24
C VAL A 199 15.77 2.60 8.96
N ASN A 200 15.98 3.57 9.86
CA ASN A 200 16.89 4.71 9.66
C ASN A 200 18.35 4.30 9.43
N ASP A 201 18.75 3.16 10.00
CA ASP A 201 20.12 2.61 9.88
C ASP A 201 20.29 1.73 8.64
N TRP A 202 19.23 1.54 7.84
CA TRP A 202 19.28 0.76 6.62
C TRP A 202 19.85 1.58 5.47
N ASP A 203 20.36 0.89 4.45
CA ASP A 203 20.87 1.55 3.26
C ASP A 203 19.73 2.34 2.57
N PRO A 204 19.91 3.65 2.31
CA PRO A 204 18.90 4.48 1.64
C PRO A 204 18.45 3.93 0.27
N TYR A 205 19.28 3.12 -0.41
CA TYR A 205 18.92 2.49 -1.66
C TYR A 205 17.89 1.36 -1.49
N GLN A 206 17.79 0.76 -0.30
CA GLN A 206 16.84 -0.33 0.01
C GLN A 206 15.45 0.19 0.39
N VAL A 207 15.32 1.46 0.76
CA VAL A 207 14.11 2.02 1.36
C VAL A 207 13.57 3.15 0.50
N TRP A 208 12.32 3.04 0.05
CA TRP A 208 11.74 4.00 -0.89
C TRP A 208 11.58 5.40 -0.30
N CYS A 209 11.21 5.50 0.98
CA CYS A 209 10.99 6.80 1.61
C CYS A 209 12.27 7.64 1.71
N PHE A 210 13.46 7.02 1.76
CA PHE A 210 14.75 7.72 1.82
C PHE A 210 15.35 8.09 0.45
N ARG A 211 14.65 7.79 -0.66
CA ARG A 211 15.13 8.08 -2.04
C ARG A 211 15.55 9.53 -2.26
N LYS A 212 14.96 10.48 -1.53
CA LYS A 212 15.21 11.94 -1.67
C LYS A 212 15.89 12.57 -0.45
N GLY A 213 16.40 11.76 0.47
CA GLY A 213 17.03 12.20 1.72
C GLY A 213 16.36 11.63 2.97
N LYS A 214 17.03 11.76 4.12
CA LYS A 214 16.50 11.31 5.40
C LYS A 214 15.32 12.18 5.81
N ILE A 215 14.36 11.58 6.51
CA ILE A 215 13.11 12.24 6.91
C ILE A 215 13.17 12.49 8.42
N ASP A 216 13.06 13.76 8.82
CA ASP A 216 12.95 14.20 10.21
C ASP A 216 11.61 13.78 10.82
N PHE A 217 11.51 13.83 12.14
CA PHE A 217 10.33 13.41 12.92
C PHE A 217 8.98 13.98 12.42
N PHE A 218 8.98 15.18 11.84
CA PHE A 218 7.78 15.85 11.30
C PHE A 218 7.53 15.58 9.80
N GLY A 219 8.28 14.66 9.17
CA GLY A 219 8.17 14.39 7.74
C GLY A 219 8.97 15.32 6.84
N LYS A 220 9.84 16.18 7.38
CA LYS A 220 10.70 17.08 6.60
C LYS A 220 11.93 16.35 6.10
N ILE A 221 12.41 16.63 4.88
CA ILE A 221 13.67 16.06 4.39
C ILE A 221 14.85 16.82 5.02
N SER A 222 15.74 16.11 5.74
CA SER A 222 17.09 16.57 6.04
C SER A 222 17.99 16.39 4.81
N LYS A 223 18.68 17.45 4.39
CA LYS A 223 19.53 17.51 3.17
C LYS A 223 20.83 16.69 3.24
N GLU A 224 21.00 15.88 4.27
CA GLU A 224 22.25 15.19 4.60
C GLU A 224 22.69 14.12 3.57
N SER A 225 21.80 13.67 2.68
CA SER A 225 22.15 12.67 1.65
C SER A 225 22.90 13.23 0.43
N THR A 226 23.04 14.56 0.33
CA THR A 226 23.72 15.18 -0.83
C THR A 226 25.24 15.12 -0.68
N SER A 227 25.76 15.21 0.55
CA SER A 227 27.19 15.14 0.84
C SER A 227 27.76 13.73 0.63
N ILE A 228 27.03 12.68 1.04
CA ILE A 228 27.46 11.29 0.83
C ILE A 228 27.59 10.95 -0.66
N LYS A 229 26.77 11.58 -1.52
CA LYS A 229 26.82 11.36 -2.98
C LYS A 229 28.04 12.01 -3.63
N VAL A 230 28.51 13.14 -3.10
CA VAL A 230 29.73 13.83 -3.56
C VAL A 230 30.96 13.05 -3.09
N GLU A 231 31.01 12.70 -1.81
CA GLU A 231 32.16 12.02 -1.22
C GLU A 231 32.39 10.61 -1.80
N LYS A 232 31.33 9.88 -2.17
CA LYS A 232 31.49 8.56 -2.81
C LYS A 232 31.92 8.64 -4.29
N GLN A 233 31.53 9.70 -4.99
CA GLN A 233 31.97 9.93 -6.37
C GLN A 233 33.42 10.44 -6.44
N GLU A 234 33.82 11.26 -5.47
CA GLU A 234 35.21 11.78 -5.37
C GLU A 234 36.19 10.65 -5.06
N ASN A 235 35.84 9.75 -4.13
CA ASN A 235 36.64 8.56 -3.82
C ASN A 235 36.69 7.51 -4.94
N GLU A 236 35.65 7.39 -5.78
CA GLU A 236 35.69 6.50 -6.95
C GLU A 236 36.53 7.09 -8.10
N HIS A 237 36.60 8.42 -8.23
CA HIS A 237 37.48 9.07 -9.20
C HIS A 237 38.97 9.03 -8.80
N GLU A 238 39.30 9.20 -7.52
CA GLU A 238 40.69 9.11 -7.02
C GLU A 238 41.31 7.71 -7.14
N GLN A 239 40.49 6.65 -7.16
CA GLN A 239 40.96 5.27 -7.34
C GLN A 239 41.15 4.87 -8.82
N ILE A 240 40.72 5.68 -9.77
CA ILE A 240 40.92 5.44 -11.21
C ILE A 240 42.15 6.19 -11.73
N GLU A 241 42.64 7.20 -11.01
CA GLU A 241 43.80 8.03 -11.39
C GLU A 241 45.14 7.63 -10.72
N ASN A 242 45.15 6.61 -9.85
CA ASN A 242 46.37 6.02 -9.25
C ASN A 242 46.60 4.59 -9.74
#